data_AF-A0A522S2E3-F1
#
_entry.id   AF-A0A522S2E3-F1
#
_cell.length_a   1.000
_cell.length_b   1.000
_cell.length_c   1.000
_cell.angle_alpha   90.00
_cell.angle_beta   90.00
_cell.angle_gamma   90.00
#
_symmetry.space_group_name_H-M   'P 1'
#
loop_
_entity.id
_entity.type
_entity.pdbx_description
1 polymer ?
#
loop_
_entity_poly.entity_id
_entity_poly.type
_entity_poly.pdbx_seq_one_letter_code
_entity_poly.pdbx_strand_id
1 'polypeptide(L)'
;MKTETLRALEESLEDERHYLDASASLVAGQRQEDGCTQRARRIAAIVACLRTEITARTNPSTRDPDETQRFDEYLQHALGIHLELEPANGAMQEHQAA
;
A
#
# COMPACT_ATOMS: atom_id res chain seq x y z
N MET A 1 13.27 0.15 -10.10
CA MET A 1 11.99 -0.59 -10.33
C MET A 1 11.30 -0.09 -11.60
N LYS A 2 10.55 -0.92 -12.34
CA LYS A 2 9.83 -0.47 -13.56
C LYS A 2 8.53 0.26 -13.20
N THR A 3 8.11 1.22 -14.03
CA THR A 3 6.87 2.00 -13.81
C THR A 3 5.60 1.13 -13.80
N GLU A 4 5.56 0.06 -14.59
CA GLU A 4 4.45 -0.90 -14.59
C GLU A 4 4.32 -1.62 -13.23
N THR A 5 5.44 -1.97 -12.60
CA THR A 5 5.46 -2.56 -11.26
C THR A 5 4.92 -1.59 -10.20
N LEU A 6 5.24 -0.29 -10.33
CA LEU A 6 4.70 0.75 -9.44
C LEU A 6 3.19 0.90 -9.59
N ARG A 7 2.65 0.81 -10.82
CA ARG A 7 1.19 0.87 -11.07
C ARG A 7 0.46 -0.34 -10.51
N ALA A 8 0.98 -1.55 -10.73
CA ALA A 8 0.38 -2.76 -10.17
C ALA A 8 0.34 -2.73 -8.63
N LEU A 9 1.40 -2.18 -8.02
CA LEU A 9 1.45 -1.96 -6.57
C LEU A 9 0.45 -0.89 -6.10
N GLU A 10 0.29 0.20 -6.84
CA GLU A 10 -0.71 1.23 -6.57
C GLU A 10 -2.13 0.62 -6.52
N GLU A 11 -2.50 -0.15 -7.54
CA GLU A 11 -3.80 -0.82 -7.64
C GLU A 11 -4.03 -1.78 -6.46
N SER A 12 -3.06 -2.65 -6.17
CA SER A 12 -3.17 -3.61 -5.06
C SER A 12 -3.32 -2.93 -3.70
N LEU A 13 -2.63 -1.81 -3.47
CA LEU A 13 -2.73 -1.05 -2.23
C LEU A 13 -4.08 -0.31 -2.14
N GLU A 14 -4.59 0.22 -3.24
CA GLU A 14 -5.93 0.83 -3.23
C GLU A 14 -7.01 -0.21 -2.91
N ASP A 15 -6.93 -1.42 -3.47
CA ASP A 15 -7.85 -2.51 -3.12
C ASP A 15 -7.81 -2.86 -1.63
N GLU A 16 -6.61 -2.95 -1.04
CA GLU A 16 -6.45 -3.19 0.40
C GLU A 16 -7.03 -2.04 1.24
N ARG A 17 -6.82 -0.78 0.84
CA ARG A 17 -7.41 0.38 1.51
C ARG A 17 -8.94 0.29 1.52
N HIS A 18 -9.55 0.00 0.38
CA HIS A 18 -11.01 -0.12 0.27
C HIS A 18 -11.55 -1.24 1.17
N TYR A 19 -10.84 -2.38 1.24
CA TYR A 19 -11.20 -3.47 2.15
C TYR A 19 -11.14 -3.04 3.62
N LEU A 20 -10.11 -2.28 4.02
CA LEU A 20 -9.96 -1.81 5.40
C LEU A 20 -11.01 -0.76 5.78
N ASP A 21 -11.35 0.15 4.88
CA ASP A 21 -12.41 1.15 5.09
C ASP A 21 -13.78 0.48 5.24
N ALA A 22 -14.08 -0.52 4.40
CA ALA A 22 -15.29 -1.32 4.51
C ALA A 22 -15.31 -2.12 5.82
N SER A 23 -14.18 -2.69 6.22
CA SER A 23 -14.05 -3.43 7.48
C SER A 23 -14.22 -2.53 8.70
N ALA A 24 -13.65 -1.33 8.71
CA ALA A 24 -13.83 -0.34 9.77
C ALA A 24 -15.31 -0.01 9.99
N SER A 25 -16.10 0.05 8.91
CA SER A 25 -17.54 0.34 8.96
C SER A 25 -18.37 -0.84 9.49
N LEU A 26 -17.86 -2.07 9.44
CA LEU A 26 -18.57 -3.29 9.83
C LEU A 26 -18.28 -3.74 11.27
N VAL A 27 -17.21 -3.26 11.89
CA VAL A 27 -16.79 -3.70 13.22
C VAL A 27 -17.39 -2.81 14.30
N ALA A 28 -18.26 -3.37 15.14
CA ALA A 28 -18.81 -2.69 16.32
C ALA A 28 -17.78 -2.69 17.47
N GLY A 29 -16.75 -1.85 17.38
CA GLY A 29 -15.76 -1.69 18.45
C GLY A 29 -14.65 -0.68 18.16
N GLN A 30 -14.58 0.39 18.97
CA GLN A 30 -13.65 1.52 18.78
C GLN A 30 -12.19 1.12 18.52
N ARG A 31 -11.63 0.15 19.27
CA ARG A 31 -10.20 -0.23 19.11
C ARG A 31 -9.87 -0.88 17.76
N GLN A 32 -10.81 -1.61 17.17
CA GLN A 32 -10.59 -2.31 15.90
C GLN A 32 -10.91 -1.40 14.72
N GLU A 33 -11.92 -0.53 14.87
CA GLU A 33 -12.20 0.60 13.96
C GLU A 33 -10.98 1.55 13.84
N ASP A 34 -10.34 1.89 14.97
CA ASP A 34 -9.13 2.73 15.00
C ASP A 34 -7.96 2.06 14.26
N GLY A 35 -7.80 0.74 14.40
CA GLY A 35 -6.74 -0.04 13.74
C GLY A 35 -6.90 -0.10 12.22
N CYS A 36 -8.10 -0.44 11.74
CA CYS A 36 -8.43 -0.45 10.31
C CYS A 36 -8.26 0.94 9.69
N THR A 37 -8.79 1.98 10.35
CA THR A 37 -8.68 3.37 9.89
C THR A 37 -7.22 3.83 9.82
N GLN A 38 -6.41 3.51 10.84
CA GLN A 38 -5.00 3.89 10.84
C GLN A 38 -4.22 3.19 9.72
N ARG A 39 -4.52 1.91 9.45
CA ARG A 39 -3.89 1.16 8.36
C ARG A 39 -4.31 1.71 6.99
N ALA A 40 -5.59 2.00 6.78
CA ALA A 40 -6.08 2.62 5.55
C ALA A 40 -5.42 3.99 5.27
N ARG A 41 -5.26 4.82 6.31
CA ARG A 41 -4.54 6.11 6.20
C ARG A 41 -3.08 5.96 5.80
N ARG A 42 -2.38 4.95 6.34
CA ARG A 42 -0.99 4.66 5.98
C ARG A 42 -0.88 4.23 4.52
N ILE A 43 -1.75 3.32 4.08
CA ILE A 43 -1.81 2.86 2.69
C ILE A 43 -2.08 4.05 1.75
N ALA A 44 -3.01 4.94 2.10
CA ALA A 44 -3.27 6.15 1.31
C ALA A 44 -2.03 7.04 1.14
N ALA A 45 -1.19 7.16 2.17
CA ALA A 45 0.07 7.90 2.08
C ALA A 45 1.08 7.24 1.14
N ILE A 46 1.21 5.90 1.20
CA ILE A 46 2.09 5.15 0.28
C ILE A 46 1.62 5.32 -1.17
N VAL A 47 0.32 5.18 -1.41
CA VAL A 47 -0.29 5.37 -2.74
C VAL A 47 -0.03 6.78 -3.28
N ALA A 48 -0.13 7.82 -2.46
CA ALA A 48 0.19 9.18 -2.88
C ALA A 48 1.68 9.35 -3.29
N CYS A 49 2.59 8.72 -2.56
CA CYS A 49 4.01 8.68 -2.91
C CYS A 49 4.22 7.94 -4.25
N LEU A 50 3.57 6.77 -4.44
CA LEU A 50 3.65 6.00 -5.68
C LEU A 50 3.17 6.80 -6.89
N ARG A 51 2.02 7.48 -6.80
CA ARG A 51 1.48 8.32 -7.87
C ARG A 51 2.42 9.45 -8.28
N THR A 52 3.04 10.10 -7.30
CA THR A 52 4.05 11.14 -7.52
C THR A 52 5.24 10.57 -8.27
N GLU A 53 5.72 9.39 -7.88
CA GLU A 53 6.83 8.72 -8.54
C GLU A 53 6.50 8.28 -9.96
N ILE A 54 5.35 7.65 -10.18
CA ILE A 54 4.89 7.23 -11.50
C ILE A 54 4.84 8.43 -12.44
N THR A 55 4.27 9.54 -11.97
CA THR A 55 4.17 10.80 -12.73
C THR A 55 5.54 11.34 -13.12
N ALA A 56 6.49 11.34 -12.18
CA ALA A 56 7.85 11.79 -12.43
C ALA A 56 8.60 10.88 -13.42
N ARG A 57 8.44 9.55 -13.32
CA ARG A 57 9.05 8.60 -14.26
C ARG A 57 8.46 8.69 -15.66
N THR A 58 7.18 9.04 -15.78
CA THR A 58 6.56 9.31 -17.09
C THR A 58 6.97 10.65 -17.71
N ASN A 59 7.49 11.58 -16.92
CA ASN A 59 7.95 12.90 -17.35
C ASN A 59 9.42 13.14 -16.92
N PRO A 60 10.39 12.47 -17.55
CA PRO A 60 11.78 12.41 -17.08
C PRO A 60 12.56 13.72 -17.26
N SER A 61 11.98 14.76 -17.88
CA SER A 61 12.68 16.02 -18.19
C SER A 61 13.02 16.87 -16.96
N THR A 62 12.53 16.51 -15.77
CA THR A 62 12.63 17.35 -14.57
C THR A 62 13.25 16.68 -13.36
N ARG A 63 13.70 15.42 -13.43
CA ARG A 63 14.09 14.68 -12.24
C ARG A 63 15.51 14.15 -12.24
N ASP A 64 16.14 14.26 -11.08
CA ASP A 64 17.46 13.75 -10.79
C ASP A 64 17.42 12.20 -10.65
N PRO A 65 18.30 11.46 -11.34
CA PRO A 65 18.45 10.02 -11.16
C PRO A 65 18.67 9.59 -9.70
N ASP A 66 19.40 10.38 -8.90
CA ASP A 66 19.70 10.06 -7.51
C ASP A 66 18.44 10.12 -6.63
N GLU A 67 17.49 10.99 -6.96
CA GLU A 67 16.18 11.04 -6.28
C GLU A 67 15.30 9.84 -6.62
N THR A 68 15.44 9.29 -7.83
CA THR A 68 14.70 8.10 -8.26
C THR A 68 15.18 6.87 -7.49
N GLN A 69 16.49 6.74 -7.31
CA GLN A 69 17.08 5.63 -6.55
C GLN A 69 16.73 5.70 -5.06
N ARG A 70 16.82 6.90 -4.45
CA ARG A 70 16.39 7.11 -3.06
C ARG A 70 14.91 6.77 -2.83
N PHE A 71 14.06 7.07 -3.81
CA PHE A 71 12.65 6.70 -3.73
C PHE A 71 12.44 5.19 -3.77
N ASP A 72 13.15 4.47 -4.64
CA ASP A 72 13.07 3.00 -4.70
C ASP A 72 13.49 2.37 -3.35
N GLU A 73 14.54 2.87 -2.71
CA GLU A 73 15.00 2.43 -1.39
C GLU A 73 13.97 2.75 -0.28
N TYR A 74 13.44 3.97 -0.27
CA TYR A 74 12.38 4.37 0.66
C TYR A 74 11.15 3.47 0.52
N LEU A 75 10.73 3.21 -0.72
CA LEU A 75 9.57 2.38 -1.00
C LEU A 75 9.79 0.95 -0.53
N GLN A 76 10.98 0.36 -0.75
CA GLN A 76 11.31 -0.97 -0.24
C GLN A 76 11.26 -1.01 1.29
N HIS A 77 11.72 0.03 1.99
CA HIS A 77 11.63 0.10 3.45
C HIS A 77 10.19 0.31 3.94
N ALA A 78 9.44 1.23 3.32
CA ALA A 78 8.05 1.48 3.67
C ALA A 78 7.19 0.24 3.42
N LEU A 79 7.35 -0.41 2.27
CA LEU A 79 6.74 -1.69 1.97
C LEU A 79 7.26 -2.78 2.89
N GLY A 80 8.53 -2.84 3.28
CA GLY A 80 9.01 -3.83 4.25
C GLY A 80 8.31 -3.71 5.62
N ILE A 81 8.11 -2.47 6.08
CA ILE A 81 7.40 -2.17 7.34
C ILE A 81 5.88 -2.41 7.20
N HIS A 82 5.32 -2.22 6.00
CA HIS A 82 3.89 -2.39 5.72
C HIS A 82 3.50 -3.79 5.21
N LEU A 83 4.44 -4.56 4.65
CA LEU A 83 4.33 -5.92 4.12
C LEU A 83 5.00 -6.96 5.03
N GLU A 84 5.27 -6.65 6.31
CA GLU A 84 5.12 -7.64 7.41
C GLU A 84 3.65 -8.11 7.56
N LEU A 85 2.98 -8.24 6.42
CA LEU A 85 1.62 -8.62 6.13
C LEU A 85 1.68 -9.54 4.91
N GLU A 86 2.36 -10.67 5.07
CA GLU A 86 2.15 -11.90 4.32
C GLU A 86 2.29 -13.06 5.34
N PRO A 87 1.24 -13.85 5.68
CA PRO A 87 -0.17 -13.74 5.33
C PRO A 87 -1.08 -13.61 6.57
N ALA A 88 -1.78 -12.47 6.71
CA ALA A 88 -3.12 -12.49 7.32
C ALA A 88 -4.14 -13.25 6.43
N ASN A 89 -3.73 -13.69 5.23
CA ASN A 89 -4.47 -14.59 4.35
C ASN A 89 -4.43 -16.08 4.77
N GLY A 90 -3.56 -16.48 5.72
CA GLY A 90 -3.52 -17.87 6.20
C GLY A 90 -4.76 -18.24 7.04
N ALA A 91 -5.34 -17.28 7.76
CA ALA A 91 -6.50 -17.53 8.60
C ALA A 91 -7.86 -17.45 7.86
N MET A 92 -7.87 -16.92 6.63
CA MET A 92 -9.10 -16.83 5.82
C MET A 92 -9.23 -17.99 4.80
N GLN A 93 -8.13 -18.65 4.42
CA GLN A 93 -8.17 -19.86 3.60
C GLN A 93 -8.57 -21.13 4.37
N GLU A 94 -8.33 -21.20 5.69
CA GLU A 94 -8.78 -22.33 6.51
C GLU A 94 -10.30 -22.31 6.80
N HIS A 95 -10.99 -21.19 6.58
CA HIS A 95 -12.45 -21.11 6.74
C HIS A 95 -13.27 -21.39 5.47
N GLN A 96 -12.62 -21.50 4.30
CA GLN A 96 -13.27 -21.87 3.03
C GLN A 96 -12.97 -23.32 2.58
N ALA A 97 -12.13 -24.05 3.32
CA ALA A 97 -11.80 -25.45 3.06
C ALA A 97 -12.37 -26.43 4.12
N ALA A 98 -13.33 -26.00 4.94
CA ALA A 98 -14.05 -26.82 5.92
C ALA A 98 -15.54 -26.95 5.56
#